data_AF-A0A3N4M5J8-F1
#
_entry.id   AF-A0A3N4M5J8-F1
#
_cell.length_a   1.000
_cell.length_b   1.000
_cell.length_c   1.000
_cell.angle_alpha   90.00
_cell.angle_beta   90.00
_cell.angle_gamma   90.00
#
_symmetry.space_group_name_H-M   'P 1'
#
loop_
_entity.id
_entity.type
_entity.pdbx_description
1 polymer ?
#
loop_
_entity_poly.entity_id
_entity_poly.type
_entity_poly.pdbx_seq_one_letter_code
_entity_poly.pdbx_strand_id
1 'polypeptide(L)'
;MQAEPPDAPTPVPLPALPSLEVHSSLAGTAPTAIIAPSSSPVPSPYPPYPHLLSSYQHLPPLPDEQSAVDGSSYINPPRPHLSEYYSHFPSPTFTTGTVPSQIIPGVERPLAAWDVHIYFPPPHENATEALYARHLWERIRYEFPELRIYRIWEHPMGPHPLPMFEVNIFTPLQFGAFVPWLVVNRGPLSVLIHPNTDKGAVWDHSVGGCWLGEKKKINFGVFEAH
;
A
#
# COMPACT_ATOMS: atom_id res chain seq x y z
N MET A 1 -15.26 -23.17 51.59
CA MET A 1 -14.97 -21.76 51.94
C MET A 1 -14.63 -21.05 50.64
N GLN A 2 -15.63 -20.43 50.00
CA GLN A 2 -15.42 -19.69 48.75
C GLN A 2 -14.99 -18.27 49.13
N ALA A 3 -13.86 -17.80 48.61
CA ALA A 3 -13.41 -16.43 48.78
C ALA A 3 -14.11 -15.56 47.71
N GLU A 4 -14.71 -14.45 48.15
CA GLU A 4 -15.27 -13.44 47.24
C GLU A 4 -14.15 -12.67 46.52
N PRO A 5 -14.41 -12.21 45.27
CA PRO A 5 -13.45 -11.38 44.54
C PRO A 5 -13.36 -9.97 45.15
N PRO A 6 -12.20 -9.29 45.03
CA PRO A 6 -12.02 -7.96 45.58
C PRO A 6 -12.82 -6.90 44.80
N ASP A 7 -13.32 -5.90 45.54
CA ASP A 7 -14.09 -4.77 45.02
C ASP A 7 -13.33 -3.97 43.95
N ALA A 8 -14.07 -3.52 42.94
CA ALA A 8 -13.55 -2.66 41.89
C ALA A 8 -13.22 -1.25 42.45
N PRO A 9 -12.09 -0.63 42.05
CA PRO A 9 -11.72 0.69 42.53
C PRO A 9 -12.70 1.76 42.02
N THR A 10 -13.15 2.64 42.92
CA THR A 10 -13.97 3.81 42.60
C THR A 10 -13.23 4.79 41.68
N PRO A 11 -13.91 5.39 40.68
CA PRO A 11 -13.28 6.28 39.72
C PRO A 11 -12.87 7.61 40.38
N VAL A 12 -11.62 8.01 40.13
CA VAL A 12 -11.08 9.33 40.50
C VAL A 12 -11.55 10.36 39.47
N PRO A 13 -12.12 11.51 39.85
CA PRO A 13 -12.52 12.53 38.89
C PRO A 13 -11.30 13.23 38.29
N LEU A 14 -11.32 13.41 36.97
CA LEU A 14 -10.30 14.16 36.21
C LEU A 14 -10.40 15.67 36.53
N PRO A 15 -9.27 16.39 36.64
CA PRO A 15 -9.29 17.84 36.80
C PRO A 15 -9.78 18.52 35.52
N ALA A 16 -10.59 19.57 35.67
CA ALA A 16 -11.06 20.39 34.57
C ALA A 16 -9.91 21.18 33.92
N LEU A 17 -9.86 21.19 32.59
CA LEU A 17 -8.90 21.98 31.82
C LEU A 17 -9.26 23.48 31.87
N PRO A 18 -8.28 24.39 31.91
CA PRO A 18 -8.55 25.82 31.89
C PRO A 18 -9.05 26.27 30.52
N SER A 19 -10.07 27.14 30.53
CA SER A 19 -10.61 27.79 29.34
C SER A 19 -9.53 28.68 28.69
N LEU A 20 -9.19 28.40 27.43
CA LEU A 20 -8.40 29.32 26.62
C LEU A 20 -9.30 30.46 26.13
N GLU A 21 -9.08 31.68 26.63
CA GLU A 21 -9.63 32.89 26.02
C GLU A 21 -8.89 33.17 24.72
N VAL A 22 -9.60 33.06 23.60
CA VAL A 22 -9.09 33.44 22.27
C VAL A 22 -9.41 34.91 22.06
N HIS A 23 -8.39 35.77 22.16
CA HIS A 23 -8.51 37.16 21.73
C HIS A 23 -8.61 37.24 20.20
N SER A 24 -9.83 37.49 19.72
CA SER A 24 -10.13 37.88 18.33
C SER A 24 -9.62 39.30 18.07
N SER A 25 -8.57 39.43 17.25
CA SER A 25 -8.19 40.70 16.61
C SER A 25 -8.45 40.59 15.11
N LEU A 26 -9.61 41.09 14.68
CA LEU A 26 -9.92 41.34 13.28
C LEU A 26 -9.42 42.75 12.92
N ALA A 27 -8.34 42.82 12.14
CA ALA A 27 -7.97 44.03 11.42
C ALA A 27 -7.89 43.69 9.93
N GLY A 28 -8.86 44.20 9.17
CA GLY A 28 -9.00 43.96 7.74
C GLY A 28 -7.89 44.62 6.94
N THR A 29 -7.30 43.85 6.02
CA THR A 29 -6.52 44.37 4.90
C THR A 29 -7.19 43.86 3.63
N ALA A 30 -7.57 44.76 2.73
CA ALA A 30 -8.23 44.41 1.47
C ALA A 30 -7.31 43.52 0.61
N PRO A 31 -7.83 42.49 -0.08
CA PRO A 31 -6.99 41.64 -0.92
C PRO A 31 -6.60 42.41 -2.18
N THR A 32 -5.29 42.65 -2.32
CA THR A 32 -4.66 43.00 -3.61
C THR A 32 -5.04 41.93 -4.62
N ALA A 33 -5.65 42.32 -5.73
CA ALA A 33 -5.97 41.42 -6.83
C ALA A 33 -4.70 40.74 -7.33
N ILE A 34 -4.57 39.43 -7.06
CA ILE A 34 -3.54 38.60 -7.66
C ILE A 34 -3.92 38.44 -9.13
N ILE A 35 -3.18 39.10 -10.01
CA ILE A 35 -3.22 38.84 -11.44
C ILE A 35 -2.74 37.39 -11.62
N ALA A 36 -3.66 36.47 -11.89
CA ALA A 36 -3.32 35.10 -12.23
C ALA A 36 -2.46 35.12 -13.51
N PRO A 37 -1.27 34.51 -13.52
CA PRO A 37 -0.53 34.37 -14.76
C PRO A 37 -1.35 33.49 -15.71
N SER A 38 -1.64 34.04 -16.88
CA SER A 38 -2.16 33.30 -18.04
C SER A 38 -1.07 32.33 -18.51
N SER A 39 -0.99 31.16 -17.88
CA SER A 39 -0.28 30.02 -18.44
C SER A 39 -1.31 29.01 -18.92
N SER A 40 -1.44 28.89 -20.24
CA SER A 40 -2.10 27.73 -20.83
C SER A 40 -1.42 26.46 -20.28
N PRO A 41 -2.17 25.47 -19.79
CA PRO A 41 -1.58 24.27 -19.19
C PRO A 41 -0.73 23.54 -20.24
N VAL A 42 0.49 23.17 -19.86
CA VAL A 42 1.35 22.30 -20.67
C VAL A 42 0.58 20.99 -20.89
N PRO A 43 0.40 20.53 -22.15
CA PRO A 43 -0.31 19.28 -22.41
C PRO A 43 0.38 18.13 -21.68
N SER A 44 -0.39 17.35 -20.93
CA SER A 44 0.12 16.13 -20.31
C SER A 44 0.61 15.17 -21.41
N PRO A 45 1.80 14.54 -21.27
CA PRO A 45 2.22 13.48 -22.18
C PRO A 45 1.41 12.18 -21.97
N TYR A 46 0.55 12.14 -20.95
CA TYR A 46 -0.33 11.00 -20.66
C TYR A 46 -1.72 11.22 -21.26
N PRO A 47 -2.44 10.13 -21.60
CA PRO A 47 -3.84 10.23 -21.98
C PRO A 47 -4.67 10.96 -20.90
N PRO A 48 -5.84 11.51 -21.26
CA PRO A 48 -6.72 12.20 -20.31
C PRO A 48 -7.00 11.32 -19.09
N TYR A 49 -6.82 11.87 -17.89
CA TYR A 49 -7.09 11.15 -16.66
C TYR A 49 -8.58 10.81 -16.56
N PRO A 50 -8.93 9.62 -16.05
CA PRO A 50 -10.32 9.28 -15.80
C PRO A 50 -10.93 10.23 -14.77
N HIS A 51 -12.20 10.58 -14.95
CA HIS A 51 -12.92 11.42 -13.99
C HIS A 51 -13.23 10.62 -12.72
N LEU A 52 -12.37 10.73 -11.69
CA LEU A 52 -12.43 9.90 -10.47
C LEU A 52 -13.73 10.03 -9.67
N LEU A 53 -14.48 11.12 -9.87
CA LEU A 53 -15.75 11.37 -9.20
C LEU A 53 -16.96 10.92 -10.02
N SER A 54 -16.78 10.22 -11.15
CA SER A 54 -17.89 9.85 -12.05
C SER A 54 -19.00 9.11 -11.31
N SER A 55 -18.64 8.19 -10.42
CA SER A 55 -19.60 7.41 -9.62
C SER A 55 -20.21 8.19 -8.45
N TYR A 56 -19.80 9.43 -8.22
CA TYR A 56 -20.20 10.25 -7.06
C TYR A 56 -20.90 11.55 -7.44
N GLN A 57 -21.03 11.88 -8.72
CA GLN A 57 -21.62 13.14 -9.20
C GLN A 57 -23.07 13.38 -8.73
N HIS A 58 -23.79 12.31 -8.35
CA HIS A 58 -25.17 12.38 -7.88
C HIS A 58 -25.29 12.63 -6.37
N LEU A 59 -24.18 12.60 -5.63
CA LEU A 59 -24.16 12.82 -4.18
C LEU A 59 -24.07 14.32 -3.85
N PRO A 60 -24.55 14.75 -2.67
CA PRO A 60 -24.32 16.11 -2.20
C PRO A 60 -22.81 16.39 -2.04
N PRO A 61 -22.39 17.67 -2.10
CA PRO A 61 -21.02 18.05 -1.79
C PRO A 61 -20.59 17.56 -0.40
N LEU A 62 -19.31 17.21 -0.26
CA LEU A 62 -18.73 16.85 1.03
C LEU A 62 -18.64 18.09 1.95
N PRO A 63 -18.82 17.93 3.27
CA PRO A 63 -18.64 19.03 4.21
C PRO A 63 -17.14 19.35 4.40
N ASP A 64 -16.85 20.61 4.70
CA ASP A 64 -15.49 21.08 5.07
C ASP A 64 -15.24 21.05 6.59
N GLU A 65 -16.14 20.45 7.36
CA GLU A 65 -16.02 20.37 8.83
C GLU A 65 -14.83 19.49 9.22
N GLN A 66 -13.99 20.01 10.13
CA GLN A 66 -12.81 19.32 10.65
C GLN A 66 -13.08 18.72 12.03
N SER A 67 -12.46 17.58 12.29
CA SER A 67 -12.50 16.88 13.57
C SER A 67 -11.95 17.75 14.68
N ALA A 68 -12.73 17.95 15.75
CA ALA A 68 -12.25 18.64 16.95
C ALA A 68 -11.17 17.85 17.73
N VAL A 69 -10.96 16.57 17.40
CA VAL A 69 -9.98 15.70 18.08
C VAL A 69 -8.55 16.03 17.67
N ASP A 70 -8.31 16.26 16.37
CA ASP A 70 -6.98 16.53 15.81
C ASP A 70 -6.88 17.88 15.09
N GLY A 71 -8.01 18.59 14.92
CA GLY A 71 -8.10 19.89 14.26
C GLY A 71 -7.74 19.89 12.77
N SER A 72 -7.59 18.74 12.12
CA SER A 72 -7.04 18.65 10.76
C SER A 72 -7.65 17.57 9.87
N SER A 73 -8.24 16.51 10.42
CA SER A 73 -8.99 15.52 9.65
C SER A 73 -10.41 16.01 9.34
N TYR A 74 -10.94 15.68 8.16
CA TYR A 74 -12.33 16.03 7.79
C TYR A 74 -13.33 15.01 8.32
N ILE A 75 -14.51 15.50 8.74
CA ILE A 75 -15.65 14.65 9.09
C ILE A 75 -16.33 14.19 7.80
N ASN A 76 -16.12 12.92 7.45
CA ASN A 76 -16.75 12.33 6.27
C ASN A 76 -18.15 11.76 6.62
N PRO A 77 -19.17 11.96 5.77
CA PRO A 77 -20.47 11.30 5.95
C PRO A 77 -20.32 9.76 6.03
N PRO A 78 -20.96 9.10 7.01
CA PRO A 78 -20.81 7.66 7.17
C PRO A 78 -21.45 6.92 6.00
N ARG A 79 -20.87 5.78 5.62
CA ARG A 79 -21.46 4.82 4.68
C ARG A 79 -22.08 3.65 5.45
N PRO A 80 -23.16 3.03 4.96
CA PRO A 80 -23.81 1.90 5.64
C PRO A 80 -22.93 0.65 5.69
N HIS A 81 -21.98 0.52 4.76
CA HIS A 81 -21.05 -0.59 4.66
C HIS A 81 -19.64 -0.07 4.38
N LEU A 82 -18.64 -0.90 4.71
CA LEU A 82 -17.27 -0.64 4.31
C LEU A 82 -17.15 -0.60 2.78
N SER A 83 -16.07 0.04 2.30
CA SER A 83 -15.70 -0.04 0.89
C SER A 83 -15.57 -1.51 0.46
N GLU A 84 -16.06 -1.84 -0.73
CA GLU A 84 -15.94 -3.19 -1.31
C GLU A 84 -14.47 -3.66 -1.40
N TYR A 85 -13.53 -2.71 -1.48
CA TYR A 85 -12.10 -2.97 -1.55
C TYR A 85 -11.46 -3.50 -0.25
N TYR A 86 -12.21 -3.55 0.85
CA TYR A 86 -11.81 -4.34 2.03
C TYR A 86 -11.86 -5.85 1.74
N SER A 87 -12.64 -6.28 0.76
CA SER A 87 -12.88 -7.69 0.45
C SER A 87 -12.22 -8.16 -0.86
N HIS A 88 -11.97 -7.27 -1.82
CA HIS A 88 -11.26 -7.59 -3.06
C HIS A 88 -10.37 -6.45 -3.55
N PHE A 89 -9.38 -6.76 -4.38
CA PHE A 89 -8.56 -5.72 -5.02
C PHE A 89 -9.36 -4.97 -6.10
N PRO A 90 -9.00 -3.71 -6.39
CA PRO A 90 -9.60 -2.97 -7.50
C PRO A 90 -9.26 -3.59 -8.85
N SER A 91 -10.16 -3.46 -9.83
CA SER A 91 -9.84 -3.81 -11.22
C SER A 91 -8.75 -2.86 -11.77
N PRO A 92 -7.86 -3.33 -12.65
CA PRO A 92 -7.85 -4.65 -13.29
C PRO A 92 -6.86 -5.64 -12.65
N THR A 93 -6.70 -5.61 -11.32
CA THR A 93 -5.88 -6.61 -10.62
C THR A 93 -6.48 -8.00 -10.78
N PHE A 94 -5.64 -9.00 -11.05
CA PHE A 94 -6.08 -10.39 -11.07
C PHE A 94 -6.62 -10.78 -9.71
N THR A 95 -7.84 -11.30 -9.66
CA THR A 95 -8.47 -11.76 -8.43
C THR A 95 -8.71 -13.27 -8.52
N THR A 96 -8.29 -13.98 -7.48
CA THR A 96 -8.79 -15.33 -7.17
C THR A 96 -10.31 -15.27 -7.03
N GLY A 97 -11.04 -15.76 -8.04
CA GLY A 97 -12.47 -16.07 -7.91
C GLY A 97 -13.43 -15.49 -8.95
N THR A 98 -13.00 -14.68 -9.93
CA THR A 98 -13.99 -14.07 -10.87
C THR A 98 -13.61 -14.02 -12.35
N VAL A 99 -12.51 -14.61 -12.79
CA VAL A 99 -12.24 -14.78 -14.24
C VAL A 99 -11.58 -16.11 -14.58
N PRO A 100 -12.23 -16.97 -15.39
CA PRO A 100 -11.58 -18.05 -16.13
C PRO A 100 -10.82 -17.54 -17.38
N SER A 101 -10.51 -16.25 -17.50
CA SER A 101 -10.10 -15.64 -18.79
C SER A 101 -8.62 -15.29 -18.92
N GLN A 102 -7.78 -15.72 -17.98
CA GLN A 102 -6.40 -16.09 -18.29
C GLN A 102 -6.12 -17.46 -17.67
N ILE A 103 -6.86 -18.48 -18.11
CA ILE A 103 -6.23 -19.80 -18.20
C ILE A 103 -5.07 -19.61 -19.18
N ILE A 104 -3.89 -19.24 -18.67
CA ILE A 104 -2.66 -19.54 -19.38
C ILE A 104 -2.72 -21.06 -19.57
N PRO A 105 -2.78 -21.59 -20.80
CA PRO A 105 -2.91 -23.03 -21.02
C PRO A 105 -1.84 -23.77 -20.23
N GLY A 106 -2.25 -24.64 -19.31
CA GLY A 106 -1.34 -25.40 -18.42
C GLY A 106 -1.05 -24.78 -17.05
N VAL A 107 -1.66 -23.64 -16.67
CA VAL A 107 -1.53 -23.07 -15.32
C VAL A 107 -2.76 -23.46 -14.48
N GLU A 108 -2.69 -24.62 -13.82
CA GLU A 108 -3.73 -25.14 -12.91
C GLU A 108 -3.73 -24.49 -11.52
N ARG A 109 -3.18 -23.27 -11.38
CA ARG A 109 -3.07 -22.59 -10.09
C ARG A 109 -3.62 -21.17 -10.13
N PRO A 110 -4.14 -20.65 -9.00
CA PRO A 110 -4.60 -19.27 -8.96
C PRO A 110 -3.47 -18.28 -9.19
N LEU A 111 -3.73 -17.28 -10.02
CA LEU A 111 -2.83 -16.14 -10.22
C LEU A 111 -2.84 -15.27 -8.96
N ALA A 112 -1.65 -14.78 -8.59
CA ALA A 112 -1.49 -13.84 -7.50
C ALA A 112 -1.99 -12.46 -7.92
N ALA A 113 -2.59 -11.73 -7.00
CA ALA A 113 -3.00 -10.35 -7.22
C ALA A 113 -1.81 -9.39 -7.14
N TRP A 114 -0.84 -9.70 -6.27
CA TRP A 114 0.38 -8.92 -6.09
C TRP A 114 1.57 -9.84 -5.86
N ASP A 115 2.73 -9.40 -6.33
CA ASP A 115 4.01 -10.02 -6.06
C ASP A 115 4.91 -9.08 -5.28
N VAL A 116 5.63 -9.67 -4.33
CA VAL A 116 6.58 -8.99 -3.47
C VAL A 116 7.94 -9.62 -3.66
N HIS A 117 8.87 -8.86 -4.25
CA HIS A 117 10.23 -9.28 -4.54
C HIS A 117 11.19 -8.64 -3.55
N ILE A 118 11.80 -9.46 -2.68
CA ILE A 118 12.74 -9.00 -1.67
C ILE A 118 14.15 -9.22 -2.22
N TYR A 119 14.88 -8.13 -2.44
CA TYR A 119 16.22 -8.14 -2.99
C TYR A 119 17.28 -8.13 -1.89
N PHE A 120 18.38 -8.82 -2.16
CA PHE A 120 19.55 -8.81 -1.30
C PHE A 120 20.84 -8.84 -2.14
N PRO A 121 21.95 -8.30 -1.62
CA PRO A 121 23.22 -8.33 -2.32
C PRO A 121 23.77 -9.77 -2.41
N PRO A 122 24.58 -10.08 -3.44
CA PRO A 122 25.32 -11.34 -3.48
C PRO A 122 26.16 -11.55 -2.20
N PRO A 123 26.28 -12.80 -1.70
CA PRO A 123 27.01 -13.08 -0.45
C PRO A 123 28.47 -12.59 -0.43
N HIS A 124 29.12 -12.54 -1.59
CA HIS A 124 30.51 -12.06 -1.70
C HIS A 124 30.62 -10.52 -1.63
N GLU A 125 29.54 -9.79 -1.91
CA GLU A 125 29.48 -8.33 -1.74
C GLU A 125 29.10 -7.97 -0.30
N ASN A 126 28.11 -8.65 0.26
CA ASN A 126 27.68 -8.43 1.65
C ASN A 126 27.01 -9.68 2.25
N ALA A 127 27.82 -10.50 2.93
CA ALA A 127 27.38 -11.74 3.54
C ALA A 127 26.33 -11.55 4.65
N THR A 128 26.40 -10.43 5.39
CA THR A 128 25.48 -10.15 6.51
C THR A 128 24.06 -9.92 6.02
N GLU A 129 23.88 -9.08 4.99
CA GLU A 129 22.56 -8.85 4.40
C GLU A 129 22.02 -10.08 3.67
N ALA A 130 22.89 -10.83 2.99
CA ALA A 130 22.49 -12.09 2.35
C ALA A 130 22.02 -13.13 3.38
N LEU A 131 22.70 -13.25 4.53
CA LEU A 131 22.25 -14.12 5.63
C LEU A 131 20.93 -13.62 6.22
N TYR A 132 20.79 -12.31 6.43
CA TYR A 132 19.56 -11.70 6.93
C TYR A 132 18.38 -11.99 6.00
N ALA A 133 18.58 -11.91 4.67
CA ALA A 133 17.56 -12.26 3.69
C ALA A 133 17.08 -13.71 3.80
N ARG A 134 18.00 -14.66 4.06
CA ARG A 134 17.62 -16.07 4.32
C ARG A 134 16.81 -16.21 5.59
N HIS A 135 17.22 -15.59 6.69
CA HIS A 135 16.47 -15.63 7.94
C HIS A 135 15.08 -14.96 7.81
N LEU A 136 14.99 -13.85 7.08
CA LEU A 136 13.72 -13.21 6.77
C LEU A 136 12.81 -14.14 5.96
N TRP A 137 13.36 -14.77 4.93
CA TRP A 137 12.62 -15.77 4.13
C TRP A 137 12.09 -16.92 4.98
N GLU A 138 12.91 -17.49 5.88
CA GLU A 138 12.46 -18.53 6.83
C GLU A 138 11.37 -18.02 7.77
N ARG A 139 11.55 -16.83 8.33
CA ARG A 139 10.58 -16.23 9.24
C ARG A 139 9.24 -15.96 8.55
N ILE A 140 9.23 -15.48 7.31
CA ILE A 140 8.00 -15.31 6.53
C ILE A 140 7.27 -16.64 6.38
N ARG A 141 8.00 -17.75 6.17
CA ARG A 141 7.39 -19.10 6.08
C ARG A 141 6.80 -19.60 7.39
N TYR A 142 7.34 -19.18 8.53
CA TYR A 142 6.77 -19.50 9.85
C TYR A 142 5.56 -18.61 10.19
N GLU A 143 5.63 -17.32 9.86
CA GLU A 143 4.61 -16.33 10.24
C GLU A 143 3.40 -16.35 9.30
N PHE A 144 3.62 -16.55 8.01
CA PHE A 144 2.61 -16.50 6.96
C PHE A 144 2.63 -17.76 6.07
N PRO A 145 2.48 -18.97 6.64
CA PRO A 145 2.53 -20.22 5.87
C PRO A 145 1.44 -20.33 4.80
N GLU A 146 0.38 -19.53 4.88
CA GLU A 146 -0.71 -19.43 3.91
C GLU A 146 -0.37 -18.62 2.65
N LEU A 147 0.71 -17.83 2.67
CA LEU A 147 1.19 -17.13 1.47
C LEU A 147 1.97 -18.09 0.58
N ARG A 148 1.93 -17.85 -0.74
CA ARG A 148 2.78 -18.60 -1.66
C ARG A 148 4.16 -17.95 -1.67
N ILE A 149 5.13 -18.65 -1.09
CA ILE A 149 6.51 -18.19 -0.91
C ILE A 149 7.42 -19.04 -1.80
N TYR A 150 8.18 -18.39 -2.66
CA TYR A 150 9.09 -19.06 -3.60
C TYR A 150 10.46 -19.32 -2.99
N ARG A 151 11.26 -20.17 -3.66
CA ARG A 151 12.66 -20.37 -3.29
C ARG A 151 13.46 -19.08 -3.44
N ILE A 152 14.61 -19.06 -2.77
CA ILE A 152 15.61 -18.01 -2.96
C ILE A 152 16.34 -18.23 -4.29
N TRP A 153 16.50 -17.15 -5.04
CA TRP A 153 17.39 -17.06 -6.20
C TRP A 153 18.65 -16.30 -5.82
N GLU A 154 19.80 -16.96 -5.92
CA GLU A 154 21.11 -16.38 -5.58
C GLU A 154 21.74 -15.61 -6.76
N HIS A 155 20.98 -15.39 -7.84
CA HIS A 155 21.39 -14.70 -9.06
C HIS A 155 20.19 -13.94 -9.66
N PRO A 156 20.43 -12.96 -10.56
CA PRO A 156 19.37 -12.25 -11.27
C PRO A 156 18.45 -13.22 -12.03
N MET A 157 17.14 -12.98 -12.01
CA MET A 157 16.14 -13.84 -12.63
C MET A 157 15.04 -13.01 -13.28
N GLY A 158 14.72 -13.26 -14.55
CA GLY A 158 13.72 -12.48 -15.28
C GLY A 158 14.05 -10.97 -15.26
N PRO A 159 13.11 -10.09 -14.90
CA PRO A 159 13.34 -8.63 -14.88
C PRO A 159 14.14 -8.17 -13.65
N HIS A 160 14.43 -9.07 -12.72
CA HIS A 160 15.00 -8.78 -11.41
C HIS A 160 16.53 -8.76 -11.47
N PRO A 161 17.18 -7.60 -11.22
CA PRO A 161 18.60 -7.39 -11.48
C PRO A 161 19.54 -7.95 -10.39
N LEU A 162 19.00 -8.42 -9.28
CA LEU A 162 19.75 -8.85 -8.09
C LEU A 162 19.19 -10.19 -7.58
N PRO A 163 19.96 -10.93 -6.75
CA PRO A 163 19.43 -12.03 -5.95
C PRO A 163 18.16 -11.60 -5.20
N MET A 164 17.15 -12.48 -5.21
CA MET A 164 15.85 -12.17 -4.63
C MET A 164 15.07 -13.43 -4.24
N PHE A 165 13.97 -13.23 -3.52
CA PHE A 165 12.89 -14.20 -3.42
C PHE A 165 11.53 -13.51 -3.55
N GLU A 166 10.53 -14.28 -3.97
CA GLU A 166 9.17 -13.80 -4.27
C GLU A 166 8.17 -14.33 -3.25
N VAL A 167 7.22 -13.46 -2.87
CA VAL A 167 6.03 -13.79 -2.08
C VAL A 167 4.79 -13.28 -2.81
N ASN A 168 3.81 -14.15 -3.04
CA ASN A 168 2.55 -13.78 -3.67
C ASN A 168 1.47 -13.47 -2.64
N ILE A 169 0.63 -12.50 -2.97
CA ILE A 169 -0.54 -12.08 -2.20
C ILE A 169 -1.79 -12.22 -3.06
N PHE A 170 -2.86 -12.75 -2.47
CA PHE A 170 -4.12 -13.07 -3.16
C PHE A 170 -5.30 -12.21 -2.68
N THR A 171 -5.27 -11.73 -1.43
CA THR A 171 -6.39 -10.96 -0.84
C THR A 171 -5.95 -9.63 -0.22
N PRO A 172 -6.86 -8.64 -0.12
CA PRO A 172 -6.56 -7.40 0.59
C PRO A 172 -6.17 -7.62 2.06
N LEU A 173 -6.77 -8.62 2.71
CA LEU A 173 -6.41 -8.98 4.08
C LEU A 173 -4.95 -9.43 4.21
N GLN A 174 -4.49 -10.29 3.29
CA GLN A 174 -3.09 -10.70 3.23
C GLN A 174 -2.17 -9.51 2.99
N PHE A 175 -2.53 -8.59 2.07
CA PHE A 175 -1.74 -7.38 1.82
C PHE A 175 -1.64 -6.50 3.06
N GLY A 176 -2.77 -6.24 3.71
CA GLY A 176 -2.87 -5.40 4.90
C GLY A 176 -2.16 -5.98 6.12
N ALA A 177 -1.98 -7.30 6.20
CA ALA A 177 -1.19 -7.94 7.25
C ALA A 177 0.30 -8.01 6.89
N PHE A 178 0.63 -8.52 5.71
CA PHE A 178 2.00 -8.85 5.31
C PHE A 178 2.84 -7.61 5.05
N VAL A 179 2.33 -6.62 4.33
CA VAL A 179 3.13 -5.45 3.93
C VAL A 179 3.56 -4.62 5.14
N PRO A 180 2.68 -4.26 6.11
CA PRO A 180 3.11 -3.56 7.32
C PRO A 180 4.10 -4.38 8.16
N TRP A 181 3.88 -5.70 8.28
CA TRP A 181 4.84 -6.58 8.96
C TRP A 181 6.21 -6.56 8.26
N LEU A 182 6.23 -6.62 6.93
CA LEU A 182 7.46 -6.60 6.14
C LEU A 182 8.19 -5.25 6.26
N VAL A 183 7.46 -4.13 6.26
CA VAL A 183 8.04 -2.78 6.47
C VAL A 183 8.88 -2.73 7.74
N VAL A 184 8.40 -3.34 8.83
CA VAL A 184 9.09 -3.35 10.13
C VAL A 184 10.23 -4.38 10.17
N ASN A 185 10.07 -5.52 9.51
CA ASN A 185 10.96 -6.67 9.67
C ASN A 185 11.97 -6.90 8.52
N ARG A 186 11.90 -6.13 7.42
CA ARG A 186 12.79 -6.33 6.26
C ARG A 186 14.23 -5.85 6.44
N GLY A 187 14.53 -5.11 7.51
CA GLY A 187 15.84 -4.49 7.70
C GLY A 187 16.21 -3.56 6.51
N PRO A 188 17.46 -3.61 6.01
CA PRO A 188 17.89 -2.74 4.91
C PRO A 188 17.42 -3.22 3.52
N LEU A 189 16.85 -4.43 3.41
CA LEU A 189 16.58 -5.08 2.13
C LEU A 189 15.57 -4.31 1.28
N SER A 190 15.90 -4.08 0.02
CA SER A 190 15.01 -3.39 -0.91
C SER A 190 13.89 -4.32 -1.37
N VAL A 191 12.67 -3.81 -1.51
CA VAL A 191 11.50 -4.62 -1.88
C VAL A 191 10.73 -3.95 -3.01
N LEU A 192 10.50 -4.66 -4.11
CA LEU A 192 9.51 -4.28 -5.12
C LEU A 192 8.19 -4.96 -4.79
N ILE A 193 7.12 -4.18 -4.67
CA ILE A 193 5.76 -4.68 -4.54
C ILE A 193 5.01 -4.21 -5.78
N HIS A 194 4.44 -5.12 -6.57
CA HIS A 194 3.66 -4.75 -7.75
C HIS A 194 2.38 -5.56 -7.86
N PRO A 195 1.30 -4.99 -8.44
CA PRO A 195 0.12 -5.75 -8.77
C PRO A 195 0.42 -6.64 -9.98
N ASN A 196 -0.41 -7.65 -10.20
CA ASN A 196 -0.50 -8.35 -11.47
C ASN A 196 -1.81 -7.95 -12.13
N THR A 197 -1.73 -7.32 -13.30
CA THR A 197 -2.88 -6.74 -13.98
C THR A 197 -2.91 -7.07 -15.47
N ASP A 198 -4.06 -6.84 -16.10
CA ASP A 198 -4.20 -6.94 -17.56
C ASP A 198 -3.46 -5.82 -18.34
N LYS A 199 -2.92 -4.81 -17.65
CA LYS A 199 -2.10 -3.74 -18.24
C LYS A 199 -0.71 -4.21 -18.63
N GLY A 200 -0.30 -5.38 -18.14
CA GLY A 200 0.90 -6.09 -18.54
C GLY A 200 2.12 -5.82 -17.65
N ALA A 201 3.07 -6.75 -17.73
CA ALA A 201 4.21 -6.84 -16.81
C ALA A 201 5.08 -5.58 -16.79
N VAL A 202 5.24 -4.88 -17.93
CA VAL A 202 5.98 -3.62 -17.98
C VAL A 202 5.31 -2.56 -17.12
N TRP A 203 3.98 -2.39 -17.23
CA TRP A 203 3.24 -1.41 -16.41
C TRP A 203 3.28 -1.81 -14.94
N ASP A 204 3.02 -3.09 -14.64
CA ASP A 204 3.02 -3.65 -13.29
C ASP A 204 4.35 -3.39 -12.57
N HIS A 205 5.49 -3.68 -13.19
CA HIS A 205 6.81 -3.53 -12.58
C HIS A 205 7.36 -2.09 -12.61
N SER A 206 6.67 -1.15 -13.27
CA SER A 206 7.11 0.25 -13.41
C SER A 206 6.20 1.23 -12.67
N VAL A 207 5.07 1.59 -13.28
CA VAL A 207 4.11 2.58 -12.78
C VAL A 207 3.22 1.98 -11.71
N GLY A 208 2.83 0.71 -11.86
CA GLY A 208 2.05 -0.03 -10.87
C GLY A 208 2.87 -0.45 -9.64
N GLY A 209 4.20 -0.49 -9.76
CA GLY A 209 5.09 -0.97 -8.72
C GLY A 209 5.43 0.10 -7.69
N CYS A 210 5.45 -0.28 -6.42
CA CYS A 210 5.96 0.53 -5.32
C CYS A 210 7.17 -0.13 -4.66
N TRP A 211 7.97 0.68 -3.97
CA TRP A 211 9.23 0.24 -3.38
C TRP A 211 9.25 0.49 -1.87
N LEU A 212 9.77 -0.49 -1.13
CA LEU A 212 10.22 -0.31 0.24
C LEU A 212 11.75 -0.26 0.24
N GLY A 213 12.32 0.82 0.78
CA GLY A 213 13.76 1.05 0.74
C GLY A 213 14.23 1.61 -0.60
N GLU A 214 15.42 1.23 -1.03
CA GLU A 214 16.04 1.77 -2.24
C GLU A 214 15.43 1.14 -3.51
N LYS A 215 14.99 1.97 -4.46
CA LYS A 215 14.49 1.50 -5.74
C LYS A 215 15.62 0.92 -6.59
N LYS A 216 15.47 -0.33 -7.04
CA LYS A 216 16.44 -0.98 -7.96
C LYS A 216 15.99 -0.87 -9.41
N LYS A 217 16.97 -0.84 -10.32
CA LYS A 217 16.72 -0.70 -11.78
C LYS A 217 16.26 -2.03 -12.36
N ILE A 218 14.96 -2.17 -12.59
CA ILE A 218 14.35 -3.33 -13.25
C ILE A 218 14.81 -3.42 -14.71
N ASN A 219 15.10 -4.63 -15.17
CA ASN A 219 15.48 -4.90 -16.54
C ASN A 219 14.23 -5.22 -17.38
N PHE A 220 13.66 -4.20 -18.04
CA PHE A 220 12.47 -4.38 -18.88
C PHE A 220 12.74 -5.05 -20.23
N GLY A 221 14.00 -5.13 -20.68
CA GLY A 221 14.35 -5.73 -21.97
C GLY A 221 13.97 -7.22 -22.06
N VAL A 222 13.78 -7.89 -20.93
CA VAL A 222 13.29 -9.28 -20.88
C VAL A 222 11.83 -9.42 -21.28
N PHE A 223 11.05 -8.34 -21.26
CA PHE A 223 9.64 -8.32 -21.69
C PHE A 223 9.47 -7.96 -23.16
N GLU A 224 10.49 -7.38 -23.79
CA GLU A 224 10.46 -6.96 -25.21
C GLU A 224 10.91 -8.07 -26.17
N ALA A 225 11.58 -9.10 -25.65
CA ALA A 225 11.97 -10.27 -26.42
C ALA A 225 10.83 -11.28 -26.44
N HIS A 226 9.77 -11.04 -27.24
CA HIS A 226 8.92 -12.05 -27.91
C HIS A 226 7.81 -11.36 -28.74
#